data_AF-A0AA40B8C9-F1
#
_entry.id   AF-A0AA40B8C9-F1
#
_cell.length_a   1.000
_cell.length_b   1.000
_cell.length_c   1.000
_cell.angle_alpha   90.00
_cell.angle_beta   90.00
_cell.angle_gamma   90.00
#
_symmetry.space_group_name_H-M   'P 1'
#
loop_
_entity.id
_entity.type
_entity.pdbx_description
1 polymer ?
#
loop_
_entity_poly.entity_id
_entity_poly.type
_entity_poly.pdbx_seq_one_letter_code
_entity_poly.pdbx_strand_id
1 'polypeptide(L)'
;MGVGAFSRPGKHIEKGEIMGAYVGEVQKRSNELTSRSAYVYDLVGTNKGSKAVQVVVDGQTHGNWTRFCNHHCNPNVVVTPEQVGKIVLLVFSAAKRISGGSQIFINYGRDYFTDSNMLCVCSTNRVAHLPPVDSNGDSDVDMDDSPLVGRATKRSRIPR
;
A
#
# COMPACT_ATOMS: atom_id res chain seq x y z
N MET A 1 3.52 18.40 -1.49
CA MET A 1 2.77 17.27 -0.87
C MET A 1 1.37 17.73 -0.54
N GLY A 2 0.38 16.83 -0.60
CA GLY A 2 -1.01 17.11 -0.23
C GLY A 2 -1.26 16.89 1.26
N VAL A 3 -2.48 16.46 1.61
CA VAL A 3 -2.86 16.07 2.99
C VAL A 3 -2.05 14.86 3.50
N GLY A 4 -2.01 14.67 4.82
CA GLY A 4 -1.25 13.60 5.47
C GLY A 4 -1.95 13.03 6.71
N ALA A 5 -1.65 11.77 7.05
CA ALA A 5 -2.08 11.13 8.29
C ALA A 5 -1.01 11.27 9.40
N PHE A 6 -1.43 11.59 10.61
CA PHE A 6 -0.53 11.81 11.77
C PHE A 6 -1.04 11.05 12.99
N SER A 7 -0.11 10.56 13.79
CA SER A 7 -0.43 10.06 15.13
C SER A 7 -0.86 11.22 16.04
N ARG A 8 -1.76 10.96 16.99
CA ARG A 8 -2.20 11.97 17.96
C ARG A 8 -0.99 12.45 18.79
N PRO A 9 -0.81 13.77 19.00
CA PRO A 9 0.22 14.29 19.90
C PRO A 9 0.15 13.63 21.28
N GLY A 10 1.31 13.23 21.81
CA GLY A 10 1.42 12.55 23.11
C GLY A 10 1.00 11.06 23.12
N LYS A 11 0.51 10.51 22.00
CA LYS A 11 0.18 9.07 21.89
C LYS A 11 1.16 8.38 20.95
N HIS A 12 1.99 7.51 21.51
CA HIS A 12 2.90 6.66 20.74
C HIS A 12 2.15 5.47 20.14
N ILE A 13 2.69 4.94 19.05
CA ILE A 13 2.27 3.68 18.44
C ILE A 13 3.44 2.73 18.53
N GLU A 14 3.23 1.54 19.11
CA GLU A 14 4.30 0.57 19.30
C GLU A 14 4.58 -0.21 18.02
N LYS A 15 5.81 -0.75 17.90
CA LYS A 15 6.15 -1.63 16.77
C LYS A 15 5.21 -2.84 16.76
N GLY A 16 4.67 -3.16 15.59
CA GLY A 16 3.72 -4.26 15.38
C GLY A 16 2.26 -3.90 15.66
N GLU A 17 1.97 -2.71 16.21
CA GLU A 17 0.60 -2.29 16.48
C GLU A 17 -0.19 -2.13 15.17
N ILE A 18 -1.37 -2.76 15.12
CA ILE A 18 -2.29 -2.68 13.99
C ILE A 18 -3.05 -1.36 14.07
N MET A 19 -2.92 -0.57 13.01
CA MET A 19 -3.49 0.78 12.92
C MET A 19 -4.87 0.77 12.24
N GLY A 20 -5.12 -0.22 11.39
CA GLY A 20 -6.39 -0.42 10.69
C GLY A 20 -6.20 -1.09 9.33
N ALA A 21 -7.31 -1.28 8.62
CA ALA A 21 -7.30 -1.78 7.26
C ALA A 21 -7.51 -0.66 6.24
N TYR A 22 -6.95 -0.80 5.05
CA TYR A 22 -7.33 -0.01 3.89
C TYR A 22 -8.70 -0.46 3.41
N VAL A 23 -9.63 0.48 3.29
CA VAL A 23 -10.97 0.21 2.78
C VAL A 23 -11.27 1.14 1.61
N GLY A 24 -12.06 0.63 0.69
CA GLY A 24 -12.58 1.38 -0.44
C GLY A 24 -13.53 0.54 -1.28
N GLU A 25 -13.88 1.04 -2.45
CA GLU A 25 -14.69 0.31 -3.41
C GLU A 25 -13.90 -0.88 -3.97
N VAL A 26 -14.48 -2.08 -3.90
CA VAL A 26 -13.87 -3.30 -4.42
C VAL A 26 -14.39 -3.57 -5.81
N GLN A 27 -13.48 -3.69 -6.78
CA GLN A 27 -13.81 -3.94 -8.18
C GLN A 27 -13.02 -5.16 -8.69
N LYS A 28 -13.62 -5.94 -9.60
CA LYS A 28 -12.85 -6.95 -10.34
C LYS A 28 -11.85 -6.23 -11.24
N ARG A 29 -10.62 -6.73 -11.34
CA ARG A 29 -9.65 -6.15 -12.27
C ARG A 29 -10.07 -6.49 -13.71
N SER A 30 -10.53 -5.48 -14.44
CA SER A 30 -10.67 -5.54 -15.90
C SER A 30 -9.37 -5.08 -16.57
N ASN A 31 -9.14 -5.49 -17.81
CA ASN A 31 -8.00 -5.02 -18.61
C ASN A 31 -8.05 -3.49 -18.85
N GLU A 32 -9.25 -2.93 -18.88
CA GLU A 32 -9.45 -1.49 -18.76
C GLU A 32 -9.39 -1.14 -17.28
N LEU A 33 -8.32 -0.45 -16.87
CA LEU A 33 -8.22 0.18 -15.55
C LEU A 33 -9.39 1.15 -15.41
N THR A 34 -10.48 0.72 -14.77
CA THR A 34 -11.70 1.51 -14.58
C THR A 34 -11.41 2.74 -13.72
N SER A 35 -10.46 2.65 -12.80
CA SER A 35 -10.09 3.74 -11.92
C SER A 35 -8.77 4.42 -12.30
N ARG A 36 -8.86 5.72 -12.56
CA ARG A 36 -7.73 6.65 -12.69
C ARG A 36 -7.35 7.29 -11.35
N SER A 37 -7.61 6.60 -10.25
CA SER A 37 -7.38 7.08 -8.89
C SER A 37 -5.92 6.90 -8.47
N ALA A 38 -5.45 7.79 -7.58
CA ALA A 38 -4.14 7.66 -6.91
C ALA A 38 -4.22 6.79 -5.63
N TYR A 39 -5.41 6.27 -5.33
CA TYR A 39 -5.75 5.56 -4.10
C TYR A 39 -6.08 4.08 -4.38
N VAL A 40 -5.44 3.52 -5.40
CA VAL A 40 -5.71 2.17 -5.87
C VAL A 40 -4.69 1.19 -5.30
N TYR A 41 -5.18 0.06 -4.79
CA TYR A 41 -4.37 -1.12 -4.55
C TYR A 41 -4.84 -2.29 -5.42
N ASP A 42 -3.90 -2.91 -6.13
CA ASP A 42 -4.08 -4.24 -6.71
C ASP A 42 -3.90 -5.28 -5.59
N LEU A 43 -4.90 -6.14 -5.43
CA LEU A 43 -4.86 -7.32 -4.57
C LEU A 43 -4.90 -8.57 -5.43
N VAL A 44 -3.83 -9.35 -5.38
CA VAL A 44 -3.76 -10.64 -6.07
C VAL A 44 -3.96 -11.75 -5.04
N GLY A 45 -5.04 -12.51 -5.17
CA GLY A 45 -5.31 -13.69 -4.35
C GLY A 45 -5.26 -14.98 -5.19
N THR A 46 -4.66 -16.04 -4.65
CA THR A 46 -4.57 -17.35 -5.33
C THR A 46 -5.48 -18.38 -4.64
N ASN A 47 -6.70 -18.58 -5.12
CA ASN A 47 -7.47 -19.74 -4.64
C ASN A 47 -6.79 -21.03 -5.14
N LYS A 48 -6.58 -22.03 -4.25
CA LYS A 48 -6.01 -23.34 -4.63
C LYS A 48 -6.73 -23.88 -5.87
N GLY A 49 -6.00 -24.05 -6.98
CA GLY A 49 -6.50 -24.59 -8.25
C GLY A 49 -7.25 -23.61 -9.18
N SER A 50 -7.29 -22.32 -8.89
CA SER A 50 -7.97 -21.31 -9.73
C SER A 50 -7.01 -20.24 -10.26
N LYS A 51 -7.35 -19.65 -11.43
CA LYS A 51 -6.67 -18.43 -11.93
C LYS A 51 -6.63 -17.37 -10.83
N ALA A 52 -5.47 -16.73 -10.64
CA ALA A 52 -5.29 -15.66 -9.68
C ALA A 52 -6.43 -14.63 -9.79
N VAL A 53 -7.22 -14.49 -8.73
CA VAL A 53 -8.29 -13.50 -8.68
C VAL A 53 -7.61 -12.18 -8.37
N GLN A 54 -7.63 -11.28 -9.34
CA GLN A 54 -7.11 -9.93 -9.17
C GLN A 54 -8.29 -9.00 -8.91
N VAL A 55 -8.34 -8.44 -7.71
CA VAL A 55 -9.30 -7.39 -7.34
C VAL A 55 -8.55 -6.10 -7.09
N VAL A 56 -9.28 -5.01 -7.23
CA VAL A 56 -8.78 -3.66 -7.01
C VAL A 56 -9.57 -3.05 -5.87
N VAL A 57 -8.88 -2.37 -4.95
CA VAL A 57 -9.50 -1.57 -3.89
C VAL A 57 -9.20 -0.11 -4.15
N ASP A 58 -10.24 0.68 -4.45
CA ASP A 58 -10.10 2.12 -4.71
C ASP A 58 -10.70 2.96 -3.58
N GLY A 59 -9.84 3.74 -2.93
CA GLY A 59 -10.21 4.67 -1.86
C GLY A 59 -10.67 6.05 -2.34
N GLN A 60 -10.82 6.32 -3.64
CA GLN A 60 -11.09 7.67 -4.17
C GLN A 60 -12.38 8.28 -3.63
N THR A 61 -13.50 7.57 -3.79
CA THR A 61 -14.86 8.05 -3.46
C THR A 61 -15.27 7.61 -2.06
N HIS A 62 -15.12 6.32 -1.78
CA HIS A 62 -15.38 5.72 -0.48
C HIS A 62 -14.08 5.16 0.07
N GLY A 63 -13.72 5.52 1.29
CA GLY A 63 -12.50 5.04 1.93
C GLY A 63 -12.39 5.54 3.36
N ASN A 64 -11.23 5.31 3.98
CA ASN A 64 -10.95 5.80 5.32
C ASN A 64 -9.64 6.61 5.37
N TRP A 65 -9.20 6.98 6.58
CA TRP A 65 -8.04 7.83 6.79
C TRP A 65 -6.72 7.28 6.21
N THR A 66 -6.62 5.96 6.01
CA THR A 66 -5.39 5.31 5.52
C THR A 66 -5.00 5.76 4.11
N ARG A 67 -5.95 6.23 3.30
CA ARG A 67 -5.73 6.82 1.97
C ARG A 67 -4.82 8.06 1.99
N PHE A 68 -4.70 8.73 3.13
CA PHE A 68 -3.89 9.93 3.31
C PHE A 68 -2.46 9.66 3.81
N CYS A 69 -2.07 8.39 3.98
CA CYS A 69 -0.68 8.06 4.34
C CYS A 69 0.23 8.30 3.14
N ASN A 70 1.21 9.19 3.29
CA ASN A 70 2.13 9.57 2.22
C ASN A 70 3.27 8.56 2.04
N HIS A 71 3.97 8.66 0.90
CA HIS A 71 5.19 7.90 0.65
C HIS A 71 6.38 8.44 1.46
N HIS A 72 7.22 7.54 1.96
CA HIS A 72 8.60 7.84 2.36
C HIS A 72 9.48 6.61 2.05
N CYS A 73 10.70 6.81 1.53
CA CYS A 73 11.61 5.68 1.22
C CYS A 73 12.11 4.94 2.46
N ASN A 74 12.02 5.56 3.65
CA ASN A 74 12.19 4.92 4.95
C ASN A 74 10.88 4.99 5.76
N PRO A 75 9.85 4.20 5.40
CA PRO A 75 8.52 4.30 5.99
C PRO A 75 8.51 3.87 7.46
N ASN A 76 7.43 4.18 8.16
CA ASN A 76 7.19 3.73 9.55
C ASN A 76 6.00 2.78 9.69
N VAL A 77 5.27 2.53 8.60
CA VAL A 77 4.18 1.56 8.50
C VAL A 77 4.45 0.61 7.33
N VAL A 78 4.15 -0.67 7.54
CA VAL A 78 4.09 -1.70 6.50
C VAL A 78 2.62 -2.00 6.19
N VAL A 79 2.34 -2.29 4.92
CA VAL A 79 1.01 -2.66 4.44
C VAL A 79 1.07 -4.11 3.99
N THR A 80 0.34 -4.99 4.66
CA THR A 80 0.32 -6.43 4.37
C THR A 80 -1.10 -6.89 4.01
N PRO A 81 -1.27 -7.76 3.01
CA PRO A 81 -2.54 -8.45 2.81
C PRO A 81 -2.70 -9.54 3.87
N GLU A 82 -3.74 -9.44 4.68
CA GLU A 82 -4.06 -10.36 5.77
C GLU A 82 -5.41 -11.02 5.52
N GLN A 83 -5.51 -12.32 5.77
CA GLN A 83 -6.76 -13.05 5.64
C GLN A 83 -7.57 -12.99 6.95
N VAL A 84 -8.78 -12.45 6.86
CA VAL A 84 -9.76 -12.44 7.95
C VAL A 84 -10.99 -13.23 7.52
N GLY A 85 -11.04 -14.50 7.94
CA GLY A 85 -12.07 -15.44 7.49
C GLY A 85 -12.00 -15.68 5.98
N LYS A 86 -13.02 -15.23 5.24
CA LYS A 86 -13.14 -15.37 3.78
C LYS A 86 -12.69 -14.12 3.00
N ILE A 87 -12.23 -13.09 3.69
CA ILE A 87 -11.89 -11.79 3.10
C ILE A 87 -10.39 -11.55 3.28
N VAL A 88 -9.74 -10.99 2.27
CA VAL A 88 -8.37 -10.46 2.36
C VAL A 88 -8.44 -8.94 2.54
N LEU A 89 -7.78 -8.42 3.56
CA LEU A 89 -7.71 -7.01 3.89
C LEU A 89 -6.27 -6.51 3.80
N LEU A 90 -6.07 -5.27 3.37
CA LEU A 90 -4.77 -4.61 3.48
C LEU A 90 -4.63 -4.00 4.86
N VAL A 91 -3.82 -4.60 5.71
CA VAL A 91 -3.61 -4.16 7.09
C VAL A 91 -2.38 -3.27 7.19
N PHE A 92 -2.55 -2.14 7.88
CA PHE A 92 -1.49 -1.19 8.18
C PHE A 92 -0.97 -1.48 9.59
N SER A 93 0.29 -1.86 9.69
CA SER A 93 0.95 -2.11 10.98
C SER A 93 2.24 -1.31 11.13
N ALA A 94 2.53 -0.88 12.34
CA ALA A 94 3.73 -0.09 12.62
C ALA A 94 5.00 -0.93 12.44
N ALA A 95 5.86 -0.57 11.48
CA ALA A 95 7.13 -1.25 11.24
C ALA A 95 8.19 -0.94 12.33
N LYS A 96 8.01 0.20 13.01
CA LYS A 96 8.85 0.71 14.10
C LYS A 96 7.98 1.56 15.03
N ARG A 97 8.46 1.84 16.25
CA ARG A 97 7.80 2.77 17.18
C ARG A 97 7.59 4.12 16.49
N ILE A 98 6.37 4.65 16.54
CA ILE A 98 6.00 5.96 15.99
C ILE A 98 5.74 6.91 17.16
N SER A 99 6.50 7.99 17.24
CA SER A 99 6.30 9.02 18.26
C SER A 99 5.01 9.79 18.02
N GLY A 100 4.27 10.12 19.08
CA GLY A 100 3.04 10.90 18.96
C GLY A 100 3.26 12.24 18.26
N GLY A 101 2.34 12.60 17.37
CA GLY A 101 2.48 13.78 16.49
C GLY A 101 3.28 13.52 15.21
N SER A 102 3.93 12.36 15.06
CA SER A 102 4.67 12.05 13.83
C SER A 102 3.73 11.68 12.69
N GLN A 103 4.13 12.03 11.47
CA GLN A 103 3.45 11.62 10.25
C GLN A 103 3.58 10.11 10.02
N ILE A 104 2.53 9.52 9.46
CA ILE A 104 2.46 8.12 9.08
C ILE A 104 2.86 8.01 7.61
N PHE A 105 3.86 7.17 7.35
CA PHE A 105 4.43 6.95 6.02
C PHE A 105 4.43 5.47 5.67
N ILE A 106 4.05 5.19 4.43
CA ILE A 106 4.12 3.87 3.81
C ILE A 106 5.07 3.88 2.61
N ASN A 107 5.47 2.72 2.12
CA ASN A 107 6.11 2.61 0.81
C ASN A 107 5.03 2.43 -0.26
N TYR A 108 4.98 3.33 -1.24
CA TYR A 108 4.10 3.20 -2.41
C TYR A 108 4.64 2.23 -3.47
N GLY A 109 5.92 1.89 -3.39
CA GLY A 109 6.66 1.15 -4.41
C GLY A 109 7.18 2.06 -5.52
N ARG A 110 8.23 1.60 -6.20
CA ARG A 110 8.86 2.35 -7.31
C ARG A 110 7.92 2.51 -8.50
N ASP A 111 7.17 1.45 -8.82
CA ASP A 111 6.24 1.42 -9.96
C ASP A 111 5.20 2.53 -9.90
N TYR A 112 4.67 2.84 -8.70
CA TYR A 112 3.76 3.96 -8.50
C TYR A 112 4.34 5.29 -9.03
N PHE A 113 5.62 5.55 -8.78
CA PHE A 113 6.28 6.79 -9.21
C PHE A 113 6.61 6.77 -10.70
N THR A 114 7.07 5.62 -11.21
CA THR A 114 7.33 5.42 -12.65
C THR A 114 6.05 5.62 -13.47
N ASP A 115 4.95 4.94 -13.09
CA ASP A 115 3.67 4.95 -13.80
C ASP A 115 3.00 6.33 -13.81
N SER A 116 3.29 7.17 -12.81
CA SER A 116 2.77 8.54 -12.72
C SER A 116 3.72 9.63 -13.20
N ASN A 117 4.93 9.25 -13.65
CA ASN A 117 5.98 10.20 -13.98
C ASN A 117 6.26 11.21 -12.84
N MET A 118 6.24 10.71 -11.59
CA MET A 118 6.51 11.50 -10.39
C MET A 118 7.85 11.09 -9.77
N LEU A 119 8.48 12.03 -9.05
CA LEU A 119 9.66 11.75 -8.24
C LEU A 119 9.33 11.89 -6.76
N CYS A 120 9.94 11.03 -5.95
CA CYS A 120 9.95 11.15 -4.51
C CYS A 120 10.82 12.34 -4.09
N VAL A 121 10.33 13.13 -3.14
CA VAL A 121 11.03 14.29 -2.54
C VAL A 121 11.23 14.12 -1.03
N CYS A 122 11.24 12.87 -0.55
CA CYS A 122 11.48 12.60 0.86
C CYS A 122 12.96 12.81 1.23
N SER A 123 13.24 12.88 2.53
CA SER A 123 14.55 13.28 3.05
C SER A 123 15.64 12.21 2.98
N THR A 124 15.34 11.00 2.48
CA THR A 124 16.36 9.95 2.30
C THR A 124 17.37 10.28 1.20
N ASN A 125 17.02 11.19 0.29
CA ASN A 125 17.92 11.73 -0.72
C ASN A 125 17.84 13.26 -0.71
N ARG A 126 18.95 13.93 -1.04
CA ARG A 126 19.02 15.40 -1.13
C ARG A 126 18.29 15.96 -2.35
N VAL A 127 18.05 15.13 -3.36
CA VAL A 127 17.36 15.51 -4.60
C VAL A 127 16.14 14.64 -4.86
N ALA A 128 15.26 15.12 -5.75
CA ALA A 128 14.15 14.32 -6.24
C ALA A 128 14.66 13.02 -6.88
N HIS A 129 14.05 11.89 -6.54
CA HIS A 129 14.55 10.56 -6.92
C HIS A 129 13.40 9.58 -7.15
N LEU A 130 13.68 8.51 -7.87
CA LEU A 130 12.82 7.33 -7.85
C LEU A 130 13.08 6.55 -6.55
N PRO A 131 12.03 6.06 -5.86
CA PRO A 131 12.23 5.17 -4.71
C PRO A 131 13.10 3.97 -5.09
N PRO A 132 13.86 3.39 -4.13
CA PRO A 132 14.59 2.15 -4.36
C PRO A 132 13.67 1.07 -4.94
N VAL A 133 14.24 0.18 -5.74
CA VAL A 133 13.49 -1.01 -6.20
C VAL A 133 13.11 -1.81 -4.96
N ASP A 134 11.85 -2.20 -4.86
CA ASP A 134 11.38 -2.97 -3.71
C ASP A 134 12.09 -4.33 -3.74
N SER A 135 12.95 -4.63 -2.76
CA SER A 135 13.67 -5.91 -2.67
C SER A 135 12.74 -7.11 -2.48
N ASN A 136 11.45 -6.85 -2.20
CA ASN A 136 10.40 -7.85 -2.06
C ASN A 136 9.48 -7.91 -3.30
N GLY A 137 9.91 -7.33 -4.42
CA GLY A 137 9.11 -7.21 -5.63
C GLY A 137 9.42 -8.23 -6.74
N ASP A 138 10.55 -8.92 -6.64
CA ASP A 138 11.09 -9.80 -7.68
C ASP A 138 11.74 -11.07 -7.10
N SER A 139 11.21 -11.55 -5.98
CA SER A 139 11.36 -12.97 -5.68
C SER A 139 10.19 -13.67 -6.35
N ASP A 140 10.48 -14.39 -7.43
CA ASP A 140 9.81 -15.66 -7.72
C ASP A 140 10.00 -16.55 -6.48
N VAL A 141 9.25 -16.27 -5.40
CA VAL A 141 9.14 -17.18 -4.27
C VAL A 141 8.30 -18.33 -4.78
N ASP A 142 8.97 -19.48 -4.92
CA ASP A 142 8.36 -20.74 -5.29
C ASP A 142 7.01 -20.92 -4.58
N MET A 143 6.00 -21.31 -5.35
CA MET A 143 4.63 -21.55 -4.91
C MET A 143 4.54 -22.78 -3.98
N ASP A 144 5.21 -22.74 -2.83
CA ASP A 144 5.16 -23.76 -1.79
C ASP A 144 4.07 -23.39 -0.74
N ASP A 145 2.94 -24.08 -0.88
CA ASP A 145 1.91 -24.53 0.08
C ASP A 145 1.46 -23.66 1.27
N SER A 146 1.82 -22.39 1.34
CA SER A 146 1.32 -21.46 2.37
C SER A 146 -0.04 -20.85 1.99
N PRO A 147 -0.98 -20.71 2.96
CA PRO A 147 -2.34 -20.25 2.68
C PRO A 147 -2.34 -18.82 2.14
N LEU A 148 -2.93 -18.63 0.95
CA LEU A 148 -3.31 -17.36 0.33
C LEU A 148 -2.38 -16.17 0.61
N VAL A 149 -1.09 -16.28 0.28
CA VAL A 149 -0.17 -15.14 0.36
C VAL A 149 -0.51 -14.16 -0.75
N GLY A 150 -1.40 -13.22 -0.47
CA GLY A 150 -1.75 -12.18 -1.41
C GLY A 150 -0.57 -11.24 -1.64
N ARG A 151 -0.47 -10.62 -2.82
CA ARG A 151 0.41 -9.45 -3.04
C ARG A 151 -0.44 -8.20 -3.16
N ALA A 152 0.04 -7.13 -2.54
CA ALA A 152 -0.57 -5.82 -2.57
C ALA A 152 0.36 -4.81 -3.26
N THR A 153 -0.10 -4.17 -4.33
CA THR A 153 0.69 -3.14 -5.01
C THR A 153 -0.13 -1.86 -5.13
N LYS A 154 0.42 -0.73 -4.67
CA LYS A 154 -0.22 0.57 -4.85
C LYS A 154 -0.02 1.06 -6.28
N ARG A 155 -1.09 1.54 -6.92
CA ARG A 155 -1.07 2.08 -8.28
C ARG A 155 -1.25 3.58 -8.27
N SER A 156 -0.59 4.23 -9.22
CA SER A 156 -0.79 5.64 -9.46
C SER A 156 -1.89 5.89 -10.48
N ARG A 157 -2.32 7.15 -10.56
CA ARG A 157 -3.18 7.62 -11.64
C ARG A 157 -2.47 7.47 -12.99
N ILE A 158 -3.13 6.86 -13.97
CA ILE A 158 -2.68 6.90 -15.36
C ILE A 158 -2.75 8.36 -15.85
N PRO A 159 -1.65 8.94 -16.36
CA PRO A 159 -1.66 10.27 -16.98
C PRO A 159 -2.62 10.34 -18.18
N ARG A 160 -3.09 11.55 -18.51
CA ARG A 160 -3.87 11.79 -19.74
C ARG A 160 -3.00 11.69 -20.97
#